data_AF-A0A9E2QMM5-F1
#
_entry.id   AF-A0A9E2QMM5-F1
#
_cell.length_a   1.000
_cell.length_b   1.000
_cell.length_c   1.000
_cell.angle_alpha   90.00
_cell.angle_beta   90.00
_cell.angle_gamma   90.00
#
_symmetry.space_group_name_H-M   'P 1'
#
loop_
_entity.id
_entity.type
_entity.pdbx_description
1 polymer ?
#
loop_
_entity_poly.entity_id
_entity_poly.type
_entity_poly.pdbx_seq_one_letter_code
_entity_poly.pdbx_strand_id
1 'polypeptide(L)' 'MKEPYFMQQIHKEREKEAKILWTRFSGNFYKYHQLRMKNLQQDLEKAGWHLRVGHRGEQRLVEF' A
#
# COMPACT_ATOMS: atom_id res chain seq x y z
N MET A 1 -15.40 -4.47 29.29
CA MET A 1 -15.95 -5.67 28.60
C MET A 1 -14.82 -6.32 27.82
N LYS A 2 -14.64 -7.65 27.90
CA LYS A 2 -13.63 -8.35 27.10
C LYS A 2 -14.16 -8.53 25.69
N GLU A 3 -13.30 -8.30 24.70
CA GLU A 3 -13.63 -8.44 23.29
C GLU A 3 -14.05 -9.89 22.98
N PRO A 4 -15.14 -10.13 22.23
CA PRO A 4 -15.59 -11.48 21.89
C PRO A 4 -14.49 -12.29 21.18
N TYR A 5 -14.44 -13.60 21.45
CA TYR A 5 -13.40 -14.49 20.90
C TYR A 5 -13.26 -14.43 19.37
N PHE A 6 -14.38 -14.31 18.64
CA PHE A 6 -14.36 -14.25 17.18
C PHE A 6 -13.65 -12.98 16.66
N MET A 7 -13.81 -11.83 17.34
CA MET A 7 -13.12 -10.59 16.99
C MET A 7 -11.61 -10.71 17.23
N GLN A 8 -11.21 -11.40 18.29
CA GLN A 8 -9.79 -11.65 18.56
C GLN A 8 -9.15 -12.54 17.49
N GLN A 9 -9.88 -13.50 16.92
CA GLN A 9 -9.39 -14.32 15.80
C GLN A 9 -9.22 -13.48 14.53
N ILE A 10 -10.21 -12.65 14.19
CA ILE A 10 -10.13 -11.73 13.04
C ILE A 10 -8.93 -10.78 13.19
N HIS A 11 -8.69 -10.25 14.38
CA HIS A 11 -7.54 -9.39 14.64
C HIS A 11 -6.21 -10.12 14.46
N LYS A 12 -6.09 -11.37 14.92
CA LYS A 12 -4.88 -12.19 14.70
C LYS A 12 -4.64 -12.50 13.23
N GLU A 13 -5.68 -12.77 12.46
CA GLU A 13 -5.56 -13.00 11.01
C GLU A 13 -5.09 -11.73 10.29
N ARG A 14 -5.69 -10.57 10.61
CA ARG A 14 -5.28 -9.27 10.05
C ARG A 14 -3.85 -8.89 10.44
N GLU A 15 -3.43 -9.15 11.68
CA GLU A 15 -2.04 -8.93 12.10
C GLU A 15 -1.06 -9.81 11.34
N LYS A 16 -1.42 -11.06 11.05
CA LYS A 16 -0.61 -11.99 10.26
C LYS A 16 -0.47 -11.49 8.83
N GLU A 17 -1.57 -11.07 8.21
CA GLU A 17 -1.56 -10.47 6.87
C GLU A 17 -0.74 -9.19 6.83
N ALA A 18 -0.92 -8.29 7.80
CA ALA A 18 -0.13 -7.06 7.92
C ALA A 18 1.37 -7.34 8.05
N LYS A 19 1.77 -8.36 8.82
CA LYS A 19 3.17 -8.79 8.92
C LYS A 19 3.71 -9.37 7.62
N ILE A 20 2.91 -10.12 6.87
CA ILE A 20 3.29 -10.64 5.54
C ILE A 20 3.46 -9.48 4.56
N LEU A 21 2.50 -8.56 4.52
CA LEU A 21 2.56 -7.37 3.67
C LEU A 21 3.77 -6.50 4.04
N TRP A 22 3.96 -6.22 5.34
CA TRP A 22 5.13 -5.50 5.82
C TRP A 22 6.40 -6.21 5.38
N THR A 23 6.58 -7.50 5.67
CA THR A 23 7.80 -8.23 5.26
C THR A 23 8.02 -8.22 3.74
N ARG A 24 6.95 -8.31 2.94
CA ARG A 24 7.02 -8.29 1.47
C ARG A 24 7.33 -6.92 0.89
N PHE A 25 6.86 -5.85 1.53
CA PHE A 25 6.92 -4.49 1.01
C PHE A 25 7.82 -3.53 1.81
N SER A 26 8.34 -3.94 2.97
CA SER A 26 9.22 -3.16 3.86
C SER A 26 10.66 -3.09 3.35
N GLY A 27 11.06 -4.02 2.49
CA GLY A 27 12.34 -3.96 1.81
C GLY A 27 12.26 -2.89 0.72
N ASN A 28 12.82 -1.71 1.00
CA ASN A 28 13.02 -0.54 0.12
C ASN A 28 12.57 -0.79 -1.34
N PHE A 29 11.24 -0.83 -1.54
CA PHE A 29 10.61 -1.41 -2.74
C PHE A 29 11.08 -0.67 -3.99
N TYR A 30 11.34 0.62 -3.80
CA TYR A 30 11.96 1.50 -4.76
C TYR A 30 13.28 0.96 -5.30
N LYS A 31 14.23 0.52 -4.46
CA LYS A 31 15.61 0.21 -4.91
C LYS A 31 15.69 -0.93 -5.93
N TYR A 32 14.88 -1.98 -5.76
CA TYR A 32 14.91 -3.16 -6.64
C TYR A 32 13.81 -3.17 -7.71
N HIS A 33 12.78 -2.33 -7.56
CA HIS A 33 11.64 -2.29 -8.47
C HIS A 33 11.44 -0.94 -9.16
N GLN A 34 12.46 -0.05 -9.21
CA GLN A 34 12.37 1.25 -9.89
C GLN A 34 11.73 1.14 -11.28
N LEU A 35 12.17 0.17 -12.09
CA LEU A 35 11.64 -0.05 -13.44
C LEU A 35 10.16 -0.44 -13.42
N ARG A 36 9.78 -1.36 -12.54
CA ARG A 36 8.40 -1.84 -12.43
C ARG A 36 7.46 -0.77 -11.87
N MET A 37 7.94 0.04 -10.93
CA MET A 37 7.22 1.19 -10.39
C MET A 37 7.04 2.30 -11.44
N LYS A 38 8.07 2.54 -12.27
CA LYS A 38 7.97 3.49 -13.39
C LYS A 38 6.95 3.03 -14.43
N ASN A 39 6.95 1.75 -14.79
CA ASN A 39 5.97 1.19 -15.72
C ASN A 39 4.55 1.27 -15.14
N LEU A 40 4.37 0.91 -13.87
CA LEU A 40 3.08 1.03 -13.19
C LEU A 40 2.56 2.47 -13.17
N GLN A 41 3.43 3.44 -12.89
CA GLN A 41 3.07 4.85 -12.93
C GLN A 41 2.62 5.27 -14.34
N GLN A 42 3.34 4.86 -15.39
CA GLN A 42 2.96 5.15 -16.78
C GLN A 42 1.61 4.53 -17.16
N ASP A 43 1.33 3.31 -16.70
CA ASP A 43 0.06 2.64 -16.99
C ASP A 43 -1.10 3.29 -16.22
N LEU A 44 -0.87 3.77 -15.00
CA LEU A 44 -1.84 4.58 -14.25
C LEU A 44 -2.11 5.92 -14.95
N GLU A 45 -1.08 6.61 -15.42
CA GLU A 45 -1.21 7.87 -16.16
C GLU A 45 -2.02 7.69 -17.46
N LYS A 46 -1.77 6.59 -18.21
CA LYS A 46 -2.57 6.24 -19.40
C LYS A 46 -4.04 5.95 -19.07
N ALA A 47 -4.31 5.43 -17.87
CA ALA A 47 -5.65 5.15 -17.38
C ALA A 47 -6.35 6.39 -16.77
N GLY A 48 -5.71 7.57 -16.82
CA GLY A 48 -6.27 8.82 -16.29
C GLY A 48 -6.00 9.06 -14.79
N TRP A 49 -5.11 8.28 -14.19
CA TRP A 49 -4.78 8.39 -12.77
C TRP A 49 -3.39 9.01 -12.56
N HIS A 50 -3.30 9.97 -11.65
CA HIS A 50 -2.04 10.66 -11.35
C HIS A 50 -1.73 10.68 -9.85
N LEU A 51 -0.46 10.64 -9.50
CA LEU A 51 0.01 10.81 -8.13
C LEU A 51 0.21 12.29 -7.83
N ARG A 52 -0.69 12.89 -7.03
CA ARG A 52 -0.56 14.25 -6.53
C ARG A 52 0.15 14.26 -5.18
N VAL A 53 1.25 15.00 -5.09
CA VAL A 53 1.92 15.26 -3.82
C VAL A 53 1.19 16.41 -3.11
N GLY A 54 0.65 16.12 -1.93
CA GLY A 54 0.05 17.11 -1.04
C GLY A 54 1.10 17.91 -0.28
N HIS A 55 0.67 19.02 0.34
CA HIS A 55 1.55 19.95 1.08
C HIS A 55 2.40 19.30 2.20
N ARG A 56 1.98 18.14 2.71
CA ARG A 56 2.69 17.40 3.77
C ARG A 56 3.59 16.29 3.25
N GLY A 57 3.82 16.21 1.93
CA GLY A 57 4.57 15.13 1.28
C GLY A 57 3.77 13.84 1.09
N GLU A 58 2.46 13.84 1.41
CA GLU A 58 1.56 12.72 1.13
C GLU A 58 1.31 12.60 -0.37
N GLN A 59 1.54 11.42 -0.96
CA GLN A 59 1.13 11.14 -2.33
C GLN A 59 -0.30 10.57 -2.34
N ARG A 60 -1.18 11.16 -3.15
CA ARG A 60 -2.56 10.68 -3.35
C ARG A 60 -2.80 10.38 -4.82
N LEU A 61 -3.44 9.25 -5.10
CA LEU A 61 -3.92 8.94 -6.44
C LEU A 61 -5.18 9.76 -6.71
N VAL A 62 -5.21 10.49 -7.82
CA VAL A 62 -6.33 11.31 -8.26
C VAL A 62 -6.69 10.97 -9.71
N GLU A 63 -7.98 10.89 -9.99
CA GLU A 63 -8.54 10.72 -11.34
C GLU A 63 -8.64 12.10 -12.02
N PHE A 64 -8.42 12.13 -13.34
CA PHE A 64 -8.54 13.33 -14.17
C PHE A 64 -9.99 13.62 -14.58
#